data_AF-A0A7Z9TAG8-F1
#
_entry.id   AF-A0A7Z9TAG8-F1
#
_cell.length_a   1.000
_cell.length_b   1.000
_cell.length_c   1.000
_cell.angle_alpha   90.00
_cell.angle_beta   90.00
_cell.angle_gamma   90.00
#
_symmetry.space_group_name_H-M   'P 1'
#
loop_
_entity.id
_entity.type
_entity.pdbx_description
1 polymer ?
#
loop_
_entity_poly.entity_id
_entity_poly.type
_entity_poly.pdbx_seq_one_letter_code
_entity_poly.pdbx_strand_id
1 'polypeptide(L)'
;MSTKATRRIKELYYDTTKSSIEKDLREAIELFKTLQDEPDRESVAIYMDGLSQMRSEWRIEKARVREKAGRASLKEQPARPQKRKRRLRNK
;
A
#
# COMPACT_ATOMS: atom_id res chain seq x y z
N MET A 1 -14.64 -6.47 30.25
CA MET A 1 -13.19 -6.57 30.59
C MET A 1 -12.45 -6.51 29.26
N SER A 2 -11.52 -5.57 29.06
CA SER A 2 -10.80 -5.46 27.78
C SER A 2 -9.93 -6.70 27.59
N THR A 3 -10.21 -7.47 26.54
CA THR A 3 -9.44 -8.67 26.19
C THR A 3 -8.05 -8.31 25.67
N LYS A 4 -7.06 -9.19 25.87
CA LYS A 4 -5.69 -9.00 25.35
C LYS A 4 -5.66 -8.71 23.85
N ALA A 5 -6.60 -9.28 23.09
CA ALA A 5 -6.75 -9.05 21.66
C ALA A 5 -7.16 -7.60 21.34
N THR A 6 -8.14 -7.01 22.05
CA THR A 6 -8.54 -5.62 21.81
C THR A 6 -7.41 -4.64 22.02
N ARG A 7 -6.64 -4.79 23.11
CA ARG A 7 -5.47 -3.97 23.39
C ARG A 7 -4.42 -4.09 22.27
N ARG A 8 -4.14 -5.32 21.83
CA ARG A 8 -3.14 -5.56 20.79
C ARG A 8 -3.53 -4.95 19.44
N ILE A 9 -4.82 -4.99 19.06
CA ILE A 9 -5.31 -4.33 17.84
C ILE A 9 -5.09 -2.81 17.91
N LYS A 10 -5.34 -2.19 19.07
CA LYS A 10 -5.09 -0.75 19.28
C LYS A 10 -3.61 -0.41 19.17
N GLU A 11 -2.74 -1.22 19.79
CA GLU A 11 -1.28 -1.05 19.67
C GLU A 11 -0.82 -1.12 18.20
N LEU A 12 -1.31 -2.12 17.44
CA LEU A 12 -0.99 -2.23 16.01
C LEU A 12 -1.44 -1.01 15.21
N TYR A 13 -2.56 -0.39 15.55
CA TYR A 13 -3.01 0.84 14.91
C TYR A 13 -2.06 2.02 15.16
N TYR A 14 -1.64 2.24 16.41
CA TYR A 14 -0.78 3.36 16.76
C TYR A 14 0.68 3.18 16.31
N ASP A 15 1.18 1.95 16.27
CA ASP A 15 2.59 1.65 15.92
C ASP A 15 2.79 1.35 14.42
N THR A 16 1.70 1.24 13.66
CA THR A 16 1.73 0.87 12.25
C THR A 16 2.53 1.86 11.40
N THR A 17 3.34 1.32 10.48
CA THR A 17 4.13 2.12 9.53
C THR A 17 3.87 1.70 8.08
N LYS A 18 4.29 2.54 7.13
CA LYS A 18 4.25 2.24 5.68
C LYS A 18 4.88 0.89 5.33
N SER A 19 5.93 0.50 6.05
CA SER A 19 6.64 -0.76 5.84
C SER A 19 5.95 -1.97 6.47
N SER A 20 5.25 -1.79 7.60
CA SER A 20 4.69 -2.88 8.39
C SER A 20 3.20 -3.12 8.15
N ILE A 21 2.49 -2.17 7.54
CA ILE A 21 1.01 -2.18 7.39
C ILE A 21 0.39 -3.50 6.93
N GLU A 22 0.99 -4.19 5.96
CA GLU A 22 0.43 -5.46 5.45
C GLU A 22 0.57 -6.60 6.46
N LYS A 23 1.62 -6.58 7.29
CA LYS A 23 1.83 -7.53 8.39
C LYS A 23 0.91 -7.19 9.56
N ASP A 24 0.86 -5.92 9.93
CA ASP A 24 0.11 -5.44 11.10
C ASP A 24 -1.40 -5.62 10.88
N LEU A 25 -1.91 -5.31 9.68
CA LEU A 25 -3.31 -5.56 9.33
C LEU A 25 -3.66 -7.05 9.36
N ARG A 26 -2.75 -7.93 8.91
CA ARG A 26 -2.97 -9.38 8.98
C ARG A 26 -3.06 -9.86 10.43
N GLU A 27 -2.13 -9.42 11.28
CA GLU A 27 -2.14 -9.74 12.71
C GLU A 27 -3.44 -9.24 13.37
N ALA A 28 -3.86 -8.02 13.05
CA ALA A 28 -5.09 -7.44 13.58
C ALA A 28 -6.34 -8.24 13.16
N ILE A 29 -6.39 -8.73 11.92
CA ILE A 29 -7.48 -9.62 11.45
C ILE A 29 -7.51 -10.92 12.24
N GLU A 30 -6.36 -11.55 12.46
CA GLU A 30 -6.30 -12.80 13.24
C GLU A 30 -6.73 -12.58 14.68
N LEU A 31 -6.32 -11.47 15.31
CA LEU A 31 -6.77 -11.10 16.66
C LEU A 31 -8.28 -10.81 16.70
N PHE A 32 -8.80 -10.09 15.70
CA PHE A 32 -10.21 -9.73 15.61
C PHE A 32 -11.11 -10.97 15.56
N LYS A 33 -10.70 -12.01 14.83
CA LYS A 33 -11.42 -13.30 14.76
C LYS A 33 -11.55 -13.99 16.13
N THR A 34 -10.61 -13.76 17.06
CA THR A 34 -10.65 -14.37 18.39
C THR A 34 -11.61 -13.67 19.35
N LEU A 35 -12.09 -12.47 19.03
CA LEU A 35 -13.06 -11.75 19.84
C LEU A 35 -14.42 -12.44 19.75
N GLN A 36 -15.03 -12.79 20.88
CA GLN A 36 -16.34 -13.43 20.95
C GLN A 36 -17.46 -12.45 21.36
N ASP A 37 -17.10 -11.40 22.09
CA ASP A 37 -18.06 -10.43 22.62
C ASP A 37 -18.30 -9.27 21.64
N GLU A 38 -19.57 -8.95 21.40
CA GLU A 38 -19.98 -7.87 20.49
C GLU A 38 -19.43 -6.48 20.88
N PRO A 39 -19.47 -6.08 22.18
CA PRO A 39 -18.95 -4.76 22.58
C PRO A 39 -17.44 -4.62 22.32
N ASP A 40 -16.68 -5.70 22.50
CA ASP A 40 -15.23 -5.70 22.24
C ASP A 40 -14.98 -5.56 20.74
N ARG A 41 -15.75 -6.25 19.89
CA ARG A 41 -15.68 -6.15 18.42
C ARG A 41 -16.02 -4.76 17.91
N GLU A 42 -17.12 -4.17 18.38
CA GLU A 42 -17.50 -2.80 18.02
C GLU A 42 -16.40 -1.80 18.38
N SER A 43 -15.83 -1.93 19.57
CA SER A 43 -14.79 -1.02 20.04
C SER A 43 -13.52 -1.02 19.18
N VAL A 44 -13.16 -2.17 18.60
CA VAL A 44 -11.96 -2.30 17.77
C VAL A 44 -12.20 -2.09 16.29
N ALA A 45 -13.46 -2.13 15.84
CA ALA A 45 -13.83 -1.98 14.43
C ALA A 45 -13.33 -0.65 13.83
N ILE A 46 -13.38 0.44 14.60
CA ILE A 46 -12.87 1.76 14.18
C ILE A 46 -11.36 1.71 13.89
N TYR A 47 -10.60 0.98 14.71
CA TYR A 47 -9.15 0.84 14.51
C TYR A 47 -8.84 -0.03 13.28
N MET A 48 -9.65 -1.08 13.04
CA MET A 48 -9.53 -1.93 11.85
C MET A 48 -9.81 -1.15 10.56
N ASP A 49 -10.81 -0.25 10.59
CA ASP A 49 -11.11 0.63 9.46
C ASP A 49 -9.94 1.61 9.20
N GLY A 50 -9.42 2.24 10.26
CA GLY A 50 -8.26 3.11 10.16
C GLY A 50 -7.00 2.42 9.61
N LEU A 51 -6.72 1.18 10.02
CA LEU A 51 -5.64 0.36 9.43
C LEU A 51 -5.88 0.12 7.93
N SER A 52 -7.12 -0.18 7.54
CA SER A 52 -7.49 -0.41 6.14
C SER A 52 -7.34 0.85 5.29
N GLN A 53 -7.70 2.01 5.84
CA GLN A 53 -7.51 3.30 5.20
C GLN A 53 -6.03 3.63 4.99
N MET A 54 -5.19 3.53 6.03
CA MET A 54 -3.74 3.77 5.91
C MET A 54 -3.09 2.87 4.85
N ARG A 55 -3.48 1.59 4.79
CA ARG A 55 -3.03 0.66 3.75
C ARG A 55 -3.37 1.15 2.35
N SER A 56 -4.60 1.60 2.14
CA SER A 56 -5.07 2.10 0.83
C SER A 56 -4.27 3.33 0.40
N GLU A 57 -4.17 4.33 1.29
CA GLU A 57 -3.47 5.57 1.02
C GLU A 57 -2.00 5.33 0.68
N TRP A 58 -1.30 4.47 1.43
CA TRP A 58 0.10 4.18 1.18
C TRP A 58 0.33 3.35 -0.09
N ARG A 59 -0.62 2.50 -0.50
CA ARG A 59 -0.57 1.83 -1.80
C ARG A 59 -0.73 2.81 -2.96
N ILE A 60 -1.67 3.75 -2.84
CA ILE A 60 -1.89 4.80 -3.83
C ILE A 60 -0.65 5.69 -3.96
N GLU A 61 -0.09 6.11 -2.82
CA GLU A 61 1.12 6.94 -2.79
C GLU A 61 2.30 6.23 -3.49
N LYS A 62 2.52 4.96 -3.17
CA LYS A 62 3.56 4.15 -3.82
C LYS A 62 3.35 4.02 -5.34
N ALA A 63 2.11 3.91 -5.79
CA ALA A 63 1.79 3.86 -7.22
C ALA A 63 2.10 5.19 -7.92
N ARG A 64 1.72 6.32 -7.31
CA ARG A 64 2.01 7.67 -7.85
C ARG A 64 3.51 7.93 -7.97
N VAL A 65 4.29 7.54 -6.95
CA VAL A 65 5.76 7.68 -6.98
C VAL A 65 6.36 6.87 -8.13
N ARG A 66 5.89 5.63 -8.34
CA ARG A 66 6.33 4.77 -9.46
C ARG A 66 5.97 5.37 -10.82
N GLU A 67 4.77 5.91 -10.95
CA GLU A 67 4.33 6.57 -12.19
C GLU A 67 5.21 7.78 -12.53
N LYS A 68 5.49 8.64 -11.53
CA LYS A 68 6.35 9.81 -11.72
C LYS A 68 7.77 9.41 -12.14
N ALA A 69 8.34 8.36 -11.53
CA ALA A 69 9.63 7.82 -11.92
C ALA A 69 9.64 7.27 -13.36
N GLY A 70 8.59 6.54 -13.75
CA GLY A 70 8.44 6.05 -15.13
C GLY A 70 8.32 7.18 -16.16
N ARG A 71 7.55 8.22 -15.85
CA ARG A 71 7.42 9.41 -16.71
C ARG A 71 8.74 10.18 -16.86
N ALA A 72 9.54 10.29 -15.80
CA ALA A 72 10.86 10.93 -15.87
C ALA A 72 11.81 10.14 -16.80
N SER A 73 11.85 8.81 -16.66
CA SER A 73 12.67 7.94 -17.53
C SER A 73 12.27 7.99 -19.00
N LEU A 74 10.98 8.19 -19.32
CA LEU A 74 10.51 8.40 -20.70
C LEU A 74 10.97 9.75 -21.29
N LYS A 75 11.11 10.79 -20.46
CA LYS A 75 11.51 12.13 -20.90
C LYS A 75 13.03 12.27 -21.08
N GLU A 76 13.82 11.47 -20.36
CA GLU A 76 15.28 11.49 -20.40
C GLU A 76 15.90 10.57 -21.46
N GLN A 77 15.11 9.77 -22.18
CA GLN A 77 15.62 9.06 -23.36
C GLN A 77 15.85 10.07 -24.49
N PRO A 78 17.11 10.43 -24.85
CA PRO A 78 17.34 11.28 -26.01
C PRO A 78 16.79 10.55 -27.23
N ALA A 79 16.03 11.27 -28.06
CA ALA A 79 15.44 10.74 -29.28
C ALA A 79 16.49 9.97 -30.07
N ARG A 80 16.43 8.63 -29.99
CA ARG A 80 17.35 7.75 -30.68
C ARG A 80 17.21 8.08 -32.17
N PRO A 81 18.26 8.53 -32.88
CA PRO A 81 18.11 8.94 -34.26
C PRO A 81 17.66 7.72 -35.05
N GLN A 82 16.40 7.72 -35.47
CA GLN A 82 15.84 6.67 -36.29
C GLN A 82 16.61 6.75 -37.60
N LYS A 83 17.60 5.86 -37.78
CA LYS A 83 18.40 5.74 -39.00
C LYS A 83 17.42 5.52 -40.14
N ARG A 84 17.03 6.61 -40.81
CA ARG A 84 16.33 6.59 -42.10
C ARG A 84 17.19 5.69 -42.99
N LYS A 85 16.72 4.48 -43.25
CA LYS A 85 17.21 3.67 -44.37
C LYS A 85 16.87 4.47 -45.61
N ARG A 86 17.76 5.39 -46.01
CA ARG A 86 17.85 5.88 -47.37
C ARG A 86 18.07 4.63 -48.22
N ARG A 87 16.98 4.11 -48.77
CA ARG A 87 17.04 3.28 -49.98
C ARG A 87 17.55 4.19 -51.09
N LEU A 88 18.87 4.33 -51.12
CA LEU A 88 19.61 4.76 -52.29
C LEU A 88 19.95 3.49 -53.08
N ARG A 89 20.00 3.66 -54.40
CA ARG A 89 20.56 2.74 -55.41
C ARG A 89 19.61 1.63 -55.88
N ASN A 90 19.43 1.37 -57.17
CA ASN A 90 19.78 2.05 -58.43
C ASN A 90 19.17 1.19 -59.55
N LYS A 91 19.00 1.84 -60.70
CA LYS A 91 18.98 1.31 -62.08
C LYS A 91 17.75 0.57 -62.55
#